data_AF-A0A7Z6UMY0-F1
#
_entry.id   AF-A0A7Z6UMY0-F1
#
_cell.length_a   1.000
_cell.length_b   1.000
_cell.length_c   1.000
_cell.angle_alpha   90.00
_cell.angle_beta   90.00
_cell.angle_gamma   90.00
#
_symmetry.space_group_name_H-M   'P 1'
#
loop_
_entity.id
_entity.type
_entity.pdbx_description
1 polymer ?
#
loop_
_entity_poly.entity_id
_entity_poly.type
_entity_poly.pdbx_seq_one_letter_code
_entity_poly.pdbx_strand_id
1 'polypeptide(L)'
;MPWKGYSYSVGETQLSANTSWSADEVDRIAGFARVSNVLSIMIAFYTLYLIMFLRSRLMMLLLSAVALYAIVLTTSKAPAAAFALTIVLLLLRRMSWTCRTLCTVVVGIGLLLPALGLIVSPDAYTVSSGGSLASLYDRMINTWPGLINAMSREGWMISGAGFGMVGSTMGLFPVDGAGVFLGMDSSALYLWAMLGVLGLLLYALQIPLLFRLIDDQTRVGHMLLAISFCWCLISWTTDMFEVAAANLFIGLAIGHVIAGREPSASHTPGLTSTAR
;
A
#
# COMPACT_ATOMS: atom_id res chain seq x y z
N MET A 1 26.37 11.98 -1.37
CA MET A 1 25.76 12.13 -2.71
C MET A 1 25.39 13.59 -2.92
N PRO A 2 25.71 14.21 -4.07
CA PRO A 2 25.54 15.66 -4.30
C PRO A 2 24.09 16.16 -4.34
N TRP A 3 23.09 15.26 -4.43
CA TRP A 3 21.65 15.58 -4.44
C TRP A 3 20.96 15.40 -3.07
N LYS A 4 21.73 15.18 -2.00
CA LYS A 4 21.20 14.99 -0.64
C LYS A 4 20.94 16.37 0.00
N GLY A 5 19.73 16.61 0.50
CA GLY A 5 19.38 17.88 1.18
C GLY A 5 18.96 19.03 0.25
N TYR A 6 18.68 18.76 -1.03
CA TYR A 6 18.27 19.79 -1.97
C TYR A 6 16.83 20.25 -1.67
N SER A 7 16.60 21.56 -1.61
CA SER A 7 15.27 22.18 -1.48
C SER A 7 15.07 23.20 -2.59
N TYR A 8 13.90 23.22 -3.20
CA TYR A 8 13.52 24.24 -4.19
C TYR A 8 12.30 25.01 -3.66
N SER A 9 12.32 26.33 -3.78
CA SER A 9 11.18 27.18 -3.42
C SER A 9 10.22 27.28 -4.61
N VAL A 10 8.94 26.95 -4.40
CA VAL A 10 7.87 27.26 -5.35
C VAL A 10 6.91 28.21 -4.66
N GLY A 11 6.89 29.47 -5.11
CA GLY A 11 6.19 30.55 -4.40
C GLY A 11 6.81 30.80 -3.01
N GLU A 12 5.97 30.92 -1.97
CA GLU A 12 6.43 31.07 -0.58
C GLU A 12 6.71 29.74 0.13
N THR A 13 6.51 28.60 -0.55
CA THR A 13 6.70 27.28 0.05
C THR A 13 8.06 26.69 -0.32
N GLN A 14 8.84 26.30 0.69
CA GLN A 14 10.07 25.54 0.50
C GLN A 14 9.74 24.06 0.36
N LEU A 15 9.90 23.51 -0.84
CA LEU A 15 9.73 22.08 -1.10
C LEU A 15 11.10 21.40 -1.02
N SER A 16 11.32 20.64 0.06
CA SER A 16 12.50 19.79 0.18
C SER A 16 12.41 18.62 -0.81
N ALA A 17 13.33 18.60 -1.79
CA ALA A 17 13.44 17.59 -2.84
C ALA A 17 13.95 16.24 -2.30
N ASN A 18 14.77 16.27 -1.24
CA ASN A 18 15.38 15.08 -0.65
C ASN A 18 15.73 15.32 0.83
N THR A 19 15.10 14.59 1.74
CA THR A 19 15.34 14.76 3.18
C THR A 19 16.58 13.95 3.62
N SER A 20 17.53 14.63 4.27
CA SER A 20 18.62 13.94 4.95
C SER A 20 18.09 13.30 6.23
N TRP A 21 17.93 11.97 6.24
CA TRP A 21 17.49 11.23 7.43
C TRP A 21 18.60 10.29 7.91
N SER A 22 19.03 10.46 9.17
CA SER A 22 19.92 9.54 9.88
C SER A 22 19.11 8.77 10.94
N ALA A 23 19.48 7.50 11.17
CA ALA A 23 18.99 6.70 12.30
C ALA A 23 20.16 5.86 12.79
N ASP A 24 20.47 5.93 14.10
CA ASP A 24 21.55 5.19 14.78
C ASP A 24 22.91 5.22 14.06
N GLU A 25 23.48 6.42 13.87
CA GLU A 25 24.84 6.65 13.33
C GLU A 25 25.16 6.09 11.93
N VAL A 26 24.23 5.39 11.28
CA VAL A 26 24.39 4.89 9.92
C VAL A 26 23.74 5.86 8.93
N ASP A 27 24.58 6.45 8.07
CA ASP A 27 24.11 7.33 7.01
C ASP A 27 23.33 6.54 5.94
N ARG A 28 22.03 6.82 5.80
CA ARG A 28 21.20 6.19 4.77
C ARG A 28 21.50 6.82 3.41
N ILE A 29 21.90 6.00 2.44
CA ILE A 29 22.26 6.46 1.09
C ILE A 29 21.03 7.10 0.43
N ALA A 30 21.12 8.40 0.17
CA ALA A 30 20.07 9.16 -0.51
C ALA A 30 19.95 8.70 -1.98
N GLY A 31 18.80 8.13 -2.35
CA GLY A 31 18.50 7.66 -3.72
C GLY A 31 17.69 8.65 -4.56
N PHE A 32 17.26 8.22 -5.75
CA PHE A 32 16.42 8.97 -6.70
C PHE A 32 14.98 9.27 -6.21
N ALA A 33 14.57 8.72 -5.06
CA ALA A 33 13.28 9.00 -4.46
C ALA A 33 13.45 9.84 -3.20
N ARG A 34 12.50 10.76 -2.96
CA ARG A 34 12.47 11.72 -1.84
C ARG A 34 12.65 11.09 -0.46
N VAL A 35 12.25 9.82 -0.29
CA VAL A 35 12.32 9.05 0.97
C VAL A 35 12.65 7.58 0.66
N SER A 36 13.53 6.95 1.45
CA SER A 36 13.98 5.55 1.27
C SER A 36 12.82 4.54 1.25
N ASN A 37 11.73 4.81 1.97
CA ASN A 37 10.55 3.97 1.99
C ASN A 37 9.83 3.93 0.64
N VAL A 38 9.70 5.08 -0.04
CA VAL A 38 9.06 5.16 -1.37
C VAL A 38 9.88 4.38 -2.40
N LEU A 39 11.21 4.49 -2.36
CA LEU A 39 12.09 3.72 -3.24
C LEU A 39 11.87 2.21 -3.09
N SER A 40 11.77 1.74 -1.85
CA SER A 40 11.59 0.32 -1.54
C SER A 40 10.26 -0.23 -2.09
N ILE A 41 9.19 0.56 -2.03
CA ILE A 41 7.88 0.25 -2.61
C ILE A 41 7.96 0.19 -4.14
N MET A 42 8.63 1.17 -4.75
CA MET A 42 8.84 1.20 -6.20
C MET A 42 9.62 -0.03 -6.68
N ILE A 43 10.71 -0.40 -5.99
CA ILE A 43 11.47 -1.62 -6.30
C ILE A 43 10.58 -2.85 -6.22
N ALA A 44 9.79 -3.00 -5.16
CA ALA A 44 8.87 -4.13 -5.00
C ALA A 44 7.88 -4.22 -6.18
N PHE A 45 7.23 -3.10 -6.52
CA PHE A 45 6.17 -3.09 -7.53
C PHE A 45 6.71 -3.28 -8.94
N TYR A 46 7.82 -2.60 -9.28
CA TYR A 46 8.46 -2.78 -10.57
C TYR A 46 9.04 -4.18 -10.73
N THR A 47 9.54 -4.78 -9.66
CA THR A 47 10.00 -6.18 -9.71
C THR A 47 8.82 -7.12 -10.00
N LEU A 48 7.71 -7.00 -9.27
CA LEU A 48 6.50 -7.81 -9.52
C LEU A 48 5.95 -7.61 -10.93
N TYR A 49 6.00 -6.38 -11.45
CA TYR A 49 5.65 -6.06 -12.83
C TYR A 49 6.59 -6.74 -13.84
N LEU A 50 7.92 -6.65 -13.64
CA LEU A 50 8.92 -7.23 -14.54
C LEU A 50 8.86 -8.76 -14.59
N ILE A 51 8.50 -9.40 -13.46
CA ILE A 51 8.32 -10.86 -13.40
C ILE A 51 7.30 -11.36 -14.44
N MET A 52 6.31 -10.55 -14.82
CA MET A 52 5.33 -10.91 -15.86
C MET A 52 5.98 -11.22 -17.23
N PHE A 53 7.09 -10.54 -17.55
CA PHE A 53 7.77 -10.68 -18.84
C PHE A 53 8.80 -11.82 -18.85
N LEU A 54 9.17 -12.34 -17.67
CA LEU A 54 10.16 -13.40 -17.54
C LEU A 54 9.53 -14.78 -17.75
N ARG A 55 10.10 -15.59 -18.65
CA ARG A 55 9.69 -17.00 -18.85
C ARG A 55 10.47 -17.97 -17.95
N SER A 56 11.72 -17.64 -17.60
CA SER A 56 12.60 -18.53 -16.83
C SER A 56 12.38 -18.38 -15.33
N ARG A 57 12.09 -19.50 -14.64
CA ARG A 57 11.94 -19.54 -13.18
C ARG A 57 13.21 -19.14 -12.44
N LEU A 58 14.37 -19.49 -12.98
CA LEU A 58 15.65 -19.09 -12.41
C LEU A 58 15.83 -17.57 -12.46
N MET A 59 15.50 -16.94 -13.59
CA MET A 59 15.57 -15.47 -13.72
C MET A 59 14.58 -14.78 -12.78
N MET A 60 13.37 -15.32 -12.63
CA MET A 60 12.39 -14.80 -11.66
C MET A 60 12.92 -14.89 -10.22
N LEU A 61 13.53 -16.01 -9.83
CA LEU A 61 14.10 -16.19 -8.49
C LEU A 61 15.30 -15.26 -8.25
N LEU A 62 16.22 -15.15 -9.21
CA LEU A 62 17.37 -14.26 -9.10
C LEU A 62 16.94 -12.79 -9.01
N LEU A 63 16.01 -12.37 -9.87
CA LEU A 63 15.46 -11.01 -9.82
C LEU A 63 14.77 -10.75 -8.48
N SER A 64 13.98 -11.71 -7.98
CA SER A 64 13.30 -11.58 -6.68
C SER A 64 14.30 -11.51 -5.51
N ALA A 65 15.37 -12.30 -5.55
CA ALA A 65 16.42 -12.28 -4.53
C ALA A 65 17.19 -10.95 -4.52
N VAL A 66 17.58 -10.45 -5.69
CA VAL A 66 18.25 -9.16 -5.84
C VAL A 66 17.34 -8.02 -5.39
N ALA A 67 16.06 -8.05 -5.79
CA ALA A 67 15.07 -7.06 -5.37
C ALA A 67 14.86 -7.07 -3.85
N LEU A 68 14.72 -8.24 -3.24
CA LEU A 68 14.59 -8.36 -1.78
C LEU A 68 15.82 -7.80 -1.06
N TYR A 69 17.02 -8.11 -1.54
CA TYR A 69 18.25 -7.55 -1.00
C TYR A 69 18.29 -6.02 -1.12
N ALA A 70 17.92 -5.48 -2.28
CA ALA A 70 17.84 -4.03 -2.51
C ALA A 70 16.81 -3.37 -1.58
N ILE A 71 15.63 -3.98 -1.38
CA ILE A 71 14.60 -3.49 -0.45
C ILE A 71 15.13 -3.50 0.99
N VAL A 72 15.80 -4.57 1.43
CA VAL A 72 16.40 -4.62 2.79
C VAL A 72 17.45 -3.52 2.98
N LEU A 73 18.26 -3.23 1.94
CA LEU A 73 19.24 -2.15 1.97
C LEU A 73 18.60 -0.77 2.16
N THR A 74 17.36 -0.58 1.71
CA THR A 74 16.62 0.68 1.95
C THR A 74 16.18 0.87 3.41
N THR A 75 16.48 -0.08 4.30
CA THR A 75 16.10 -0.14 5.72
C THR A 75 14.59 -0.21 6.00
N SER A 76 13.77 -0.35 4.94
CA SER A 76 12.31 -0.45 5.04
C SER A 76 11.85 -1.90 5.22
N LYS A 77 11.47 -2.24 6.46
CA LYS A 77 11.05 -3.59 6.85
C LYS A 77 9.69 -4.00 6.25
N ALA A 78 8.72 -3.08 6.21
CA ALA A 78 7.36 -3.38 5.78
C ALA A 78 7.28 -3.80 4.29
N PRO A 79 7.87 -3.06 3.33
CA PRO A 79 7.95 -3.47 1.93
C PRO A 79 8.73 -4.77 1.70
N ALA A 80 9.79 -5.04 2.50
CA ALA A 80 10.54 -6.30 2.41
C ALA A 80 9.66 -7.51 2.79
N ALA A 81 8.96 -7.42 3.93
CA ALA A 81 8.05 -8.45 4.40
C ALA A 81 6.87 -8.65 3.43
N ALA A 82 6.28 -7.55 2.95
CA ALA A 82 5.19 -7.59 1.99
C ALA A 82 5.60 -8.26 0.68
N PHE A 83 6.78 -7.93 0.15
CA PHE A 83 7.31 -8.55 -1.06
C PHE A 83 7.54 -10.05 -0.86
N ALA A 84 8.19 -10.47 0.24
CA ALA A 84 8.42 -11.87 0.55
C ALA A 84 7.12 -12.68 0.68
N LEU A 85 6.13 -12.16 1.40
CA LEU A 85 4.81 -12.78 1.54
C LEU A 85 4.05 -12.86 0.19
N THR A 86 4.24 -11.87 -0.68
CA THR A 86 3.68 -11.89 -2.03
C THR A 86 4.28 -13.01 -2.88
N ILE A 87 5.59 -13.26 -2.77
CA ILE A 87 6.24 -14.41 -3.43
C ILE A 87 5.64 -15.73 -2.91
N VAL A 88 5.40 -15.85 -1.61
CA VAL A 88 4.73 -17.03 -1.03
C VAL A 88 3.32 -17.21 -1.59
N LEU A 89 2.52 -16.14 -1.69
CA LEU A 89 1.20 -16.19 -2.32
C LEU A 89 1.28 -16.72 -3.76
N LEU A 90 2.25 -16.23 -4.54
CA LEU A 90 2.46 -16.70 -5.91
C LEU A 90 2.80 -18.19 -6.00
N LEU A 91 3.50 -18.74 -5.00
CA LEU A 91 3.78 -20.18 -4.90
C LEU A 91 2.52 -20.98 -4.52
N LEU A 92 1.66 -20.43 -3.66
CA LEU A 92 0.42 -21.06 -3.18
C LEU A 92 -0.77 -20.90 -4.13
N ARG A 93 -0.62 -20.19 -5.25
CA ARG A 93 -1.70 -19.82 -6.19
C ARG A 93 -2.57 -20.97 -6.67
N ARG A 94 -2.02 -22.19 -6.74
CA ARG A 94 -2.78 -23.39 -7.15
C ARG A 94 -3.91 -23.74 -6.18
N MET A 95 -3.88 -23.22 -4.96
CA MET A 95 -4.88 -23.45 -3.92
C MET A 95 -5.77 -22.21 -3.79
N SER A 96 -6.77 -22.08 -4.68
CA SER A 96 -7.65 -20.89 -4.76
C SER A 96 -8.35 -20.56 -3.44
N TRP A 97 -8.78 -21.58 -2.68
CA TRP A 97 -9.37 -21.40 -1.35
C TRP A 97 -8.39 -20.82 -0.33
N THR A 98 -7.15 -21.31 -0.31
CA THR A 98 -6.09 -20.80 0.57
C THR A 98 -5.72 -19.37 0.20
N CYS A 99 -5.65 -19.03 -1.09
CA CYS A 99 -5.40 -17.66 -1.53
C CYS A 99 -6.54 -16.72 -1.15
N ARG A 100 -7.80 -17.13 -1.33
CA ARG A 100 -8.97 -16.31 -0.96
C ARG A 100 -9.01 -16.04 0.54
N THR A 101 -8.84 -17.09 1.36
CA THR A 101 -8.79 -16.94 2.82
C THR A 101 -7.64 -16.05 3.25
N LEU A 102 -6.44 -16.23 2.69
CA LEU A 102 -5.29 -15.38 2.97
C LEU A 102 -5.54 -13.91 2.58
N CYS A 103 -6.12 -13.63 1.40
CA CYS A 103 -6.46 -12.27 0.99
C CYS A 103 -7.50 -11.62 1.92
N THR A 104 -8.53 -12.36 2.33
CA THR A 104 -9.53 -11.85 3.28
C THR A 104 -8.91 -11.57 4.65
N VAL A 105 -8.08 -12.48 5.16
CA VAL A 105 -7.36 -12.28 6.43
C VAL A 105 -6.45 -11.07 6.32
N VAL A 106 -5.75 -10.89 5.21
CA VAL A 106 -4.83 -9.76 5.04
C VAL A 106 -5.55 -8.41 5.01
N VAL A 107 -6.66 -8.30 4.27
CA VAL A 107 -7.47 -7.07 4.26
C VAL A 107 -8.11 -6.85 5.63
N GLY A 108 -8.60 -7.91 6.28
CA GLY A 108 -9.20 -7.85 7.61
C GLY A 108 -8.22 -7.38 8.68
N ILE A 109 -6.99 -7.89 8.66
CA ILE A 109 -5.92 -7.41 9.55
C ILE A 109 -5.65 -5.93 9.27
N GLY A 110 -5.52 -5.50 8.02
CA GLY A 110 -5.30 -4.08 7.68
C GLY A 110 -6.38 -3.14 8.22
N LEU A 111 -7.64 -3.59 8.25
CA LEU A 111 -8.76 -2.85 8.83
C LEU A 111 -8.74 -2.84 10.37
N LEU A 112 -8.38 -3.97 10.98
CA LEU A 112 -8.45 -4.16 12.44
C LEU A 112 -7.20 -3.68 13.16
N LEU A 113 -6.04 -3.66 12.50
CA LEU A 113 -4.75 -3.28 13.10
C LEU A 113 -4.83 -1.91 13.79
N PRO A 114 -5.41 -0.86 13.17
CA PRO A 114 -5.57 0.43 13.82
C PRO A 114 -6.49 0.42 15.04
N ALA A 115 -7.55 -0.39 14.99
CA ALA A 115 -8.50 -0.54 16.10
C ALA A 115 -7.90 -1.32 17.27
N LEU A 116 -6.97 -2.25 17.02
CA LEU A 116 -6.27 -2.98 18.07
C LEU A 116 -5.44 -2.06 18.97
N GLY A 117 -4.95 -0.93 18.46
CA GLY A 117 -4.25 0.09 19.26
C GLY A 117 -5.13 0.73 20.35
N LEU A 118 -6.45 0.64 20.26
CA LEU A 118 -7.37 1.13 21.29
C LEU A 118 -7.61 0.13 22.43
N ILE A 119 -7.41 -1.16 22.15
CA ILE A 119 -7.77 -2.26 23.05
C ILE A 119 -6.54 -2.80 23.76
N VAL A 120 -5.41 -2.86 23.04
CA VAL A 120 -4.15 -3.32 23.58
C VAL A 120 -3.44 -2.11 24.16
N SER A 121 -3.19 -2.13 25.46
CA SER A 121 -2.22 -1.25 26.15
C SER A 121 -0.92 -2.05 26.34
N PRO A 122 0.01 -2.08 25.36
CA PRO A 122 1.27 -2.78 25.52
C PRO A 122 2.12 -2.04 26.55
N ASP A 123 2.78 -2.78 27.44
CA ASP A 123 3.71 -2.20 28.42
C ASP A 123 4.80 -1.40 27.69
N ALA A 124 5.00 -0.14 28.07
CA ALA A 124 5.98 0.79 27.51
C ALA A 124 7.42 0.22 27.43
N TYR A 125 7.73 -0.79 28.25
CA TYR A 125 9.00 -1.52 28.25
C TYR A 125 9.24 -2.33 26.96
N THR A 126 8.20 -2.78 26.27
CA THR A 126 8.31 -3.51 25.00
C THR A 126 8.61 -2.59 23.81
N VAL A 127 8.28 -1.29 23.93
CA VAL A 127 8.57 -0.26 22.93
C VAL A 127 10.05 0.16 22.99
N SER A 128 10.63 0.25 24.20
CA SER A 128 12.03 0.65 24.38
C SER A 128 13.04 -0.46 24.10
N SER A 129 12.61 -1.72 23.96
CA SER A 129 13.52 -2.85 23.80
C SER A 129 14.11 -3.01 22.39
N GLY A 130 13.92 -2.05 21.47
CA GLY A 130 14.57 -2.00 20.16
C GLY A 130 14.24 -3.17 19.22
N GLY A 131 13.15 -3.90 19.48
CA GLY A 131 12.78 -5.11 18.74
C GLY A 131 12.44 -4.87 17.27
N SER A 132 12.37 -5.95 16.48
CA SER A 132 12.07 -5.88 15.03
C SER A 132 10.73 -5.21 14.70
N LEU A 133 9.78 -5.21 15.65
CA LEU A 133 8.44 -4.65 15.58
C LEU A 133 8.27 -3.30 16.31
N ALA A 134 9.34 -2.69 16.84
CA ALA A 134 9.25 -1.48 17.68
C ALA A 134 8.47 -0.33 17.01
N SER A 135 8.64 -0.12 15.68
CA SER A 135 7.90 0.91 14.95
C SER A 135 6.41 0.59 14.76
N LEU A 136 6.02 -0.68 14.76
CA LEU A 136 4.60 -1.08 14.73
C LEU A 136 3.97 -0.86 16.11
N TYR A 137 4.71 -1.17 17.19
CA TYR A 137 4.26 -0.90 18.55
C TYR A 137 4.09 0.60 18.83
N ASP A 138 5.05 1.43 18.41
CA ASP A 138 4.96 2.88 18.56
C ASP A 138 3.69 3.45 17.90
N ARG A 139 3.37 2.98 16.69
CA ARG A 139 2.14 3.35 15.98
C ARG A 139 0.87 2.92 16.71
N MET A 140 0.84 1.71 17.24
CA MET A 140 -0.31 1.18 17.99
C MET A 140 -0.58 1.95 19.27
N ILE A 141 0.45 2.53 19.90
CA ILE A 141 0.33 3.20 21.19
C ILE A 141 0.10 4.70 21.03
N ASN A 142 0.87 5.34 20.15
CA ASN A 142 0.94 6.79 20.07
C ASN A 142 0.17 7.33 18.86
N THR A 143 0.44 6.80 17.66
CA THR A 143 -0.07 7.38 16.41
C THR A 143 -1.55 7.09 16.17
N TRP A 144 -1.95 5.81 16.20
CA TRP A 144 -3.31 5.42 15.85
C TRP A 144 -4.33 5.83 16.91
N PRO A 145 -4.11 5.62 18.22
CA PRO A 145 -5.07 6.07 19.24
C PRO A 145 -5.19 7.60 19.27
N GLY A 146 -4.09 8.34 19.07
CA GLY A 146 -4.10 9.80 19.01
C GLY A 146 -5.02 10.32 17.90
N LEU A 147 -4.92 9.74 16.70
CA LEU A 147 -5.80 10.06 15.58
C LEU A 147 -7.27 9.76 15.89
N ILE A 148 -7.54 8.58 16.44
CA ILE A 148 -8.91 8.14 16.72
C ILE A 148 -9.56 9.03 17.78
N ASN A 149 -8.79 9.41 18.81
CA ASN A 149 -9.24 10.35 19.82
C ASN A 149 -9.53 11.74 19.22
N ALA A 150 -8.70 12.21 18.28
CA ALA A 150 -8.96 13.47 17.56
C ALA A 150 -10.26 13.39 16.73
N MET A 151 -10.44 12.33 15.94
CA MET A 151 -11.68 12.12 15.17
C MET A 151 -12.92 11.98 16.06
N SER A 152 -12.78 11.36 17.23
CA SER A 152 -13.86 11.21 18.20
C SER A 152 -14.25 12.56 18.82
N ARG A 153 -13.26 13.37 19.22
CA ARG A 153 -13.49 14.71 19.79
C ARG A 153 -14.20 15.64 18.82
N GLU A 154 -13.85 15.58 17.54
CA GLU A 154 -14.45 16.41 16.50
C GLU A 154 -15.76 15.83 15.93
N GLY A 155 -16.18 14.63 16.36
CA GLY A 155 -17.39 13.97 15.87
C GLY A 155 -17.29 13.42 14.44
N TRP A 156 -16.09 13.32 13.88
CA TRP A 156 -15.83 12.92 12.50
C TRP A 156 -15.70 11.41 12.27
N MET A 157 -15.95 10.59 13.30
CA MET A 157 -15.82 9.12 13.19
C MET A 157 -16.70 8.50 12.09
N ILE A 158 -17.86 9.09 11.80
CA ILE A 158 -18.82 8.57 10.83
C ILE A 158 -18.63 9.21 9.45
N SER A 159 -18.53 10.54 9.38
CA SER A 159 -18.45 11.31 8.13
C SER A 159 -17.04 11.42 7.55
N GLY A 160 -16.02 11.28 8.39
CA GLY A 160 -14.66 11.71 8.08
C GLY A 160 -14.49 13.23 8.24
N ALA A 161 -13.24 13.66 8.27
CA ALA A 161 -12.81 15.05 8.28
C ALA A 161 -12.96 15.73 6.90
N GLY A 162 -13.03 14.94 5.81
CA GLY A 162 -13.18 15.42 4.45
C GLY A 162 -11.87 15.48 3.65
N PHE A 163 -11.99 15.82 2.36
CA PHE A 163 -10.86 15.99 1.46
C PHE A 163 -9.98 17.17 1.89
N GLY A 164 -8.67 17.03 1.79
CA GLY A 164 -7.70 18.08 2.15
C GLY A 164 -7.29 18.08 3.62
N MET A 165 -8.04 17.39 4.49
CA MET A 165 -7.77 17.36 5.94
C MET A 165 -6.73 16.31 6.35
N VAL A 166 -6.20 15.52 5.42
CA VAL A 166 -5.37 14.35 5.72
C VAL A 166 -4.13 14.31 4.82
N GLY A 167 -2.98 13.90 5.37
CA GLY A 167 -1.75 13.66 4.62
C GLY A 167 -1.07 14.94 4.11
N SER A 168 -0.44 14.85 2.94
CA SER A 168 0.36 15.95 2.37
C SER A 168 -0.48 17.18 2.03
N THR A 169 -1.76 17.00 1.72
CA THR A 169 -2.69 18.12 1.44
C THR A 169 -2.89 19.03 2.65
N MET A 170 -3.06 18.44 3.84
CA MET A 170 -3.07 19.17 5.10
C MET A 170 -1.72 19.86 5.34
N GLY A 171 -0.61 19.18 5.05
CA GLY A 171 0.73 19.77 5.18
C GLY A 171 0.97 20.99 4.29
N LEU A 172 0.31 21.05 3.12
CA LEU A 172 0.38 22.20 2.20
C LEU A 172 -0.60 23.31 2.59
N PHE A 173 -1.77 22.95 3.14
CA PHE A 173 -2.81 23.87 3.58
C PHE A 173 -3.20 23.58 5.02
N PRO A 174 -2.37 23.97 6.00
CA PRO A 174 -2.57 23.60 7.40
C PRO A 174 -3.83 24.27 7.96
N VAL A 175 -4.62 23.47 8.66
CA VAL A 175 -5.75 23.94 9.45
C VAL A 175 -5.35 23.93 10.92
N ASP A 176 -5.58 25.04 11.62
CA ASP A 176 -5.24 25.17 13.03
C ASP A 176 -5.90 24.07 13.87
N GLY A 177 -5.12 23.42 14.73
CA GLY A 177 -5.58 22.30 15.55
C GLY A 177 -5.65 20.94 14.84
N ALA A 178 -5.50 20.86 13.53
CA ALA A 178 -5.59 19.61 12.76
C ALA A 178 -4.24 18.87 12.60
N GLY A 179 -3.16 19.31 13.27
CA GLY A 179 -1.79 18.78 13.14
C GLY A 179 -1.66 17.25 13.21
N VAL A 180 -2.53 16.60 13.98
CA VAL A 180 -2.58 15.14 14.17
C VAL A 180 -2.87 14.39 12.86
N PHE A 181 -3.53 15.03 11.89
CA PHE A 181 -3.92 14.40 10.62
C PHE A 181 -2.81 14.35 9.55
N LEU A 182 -1.65 14.94 9.83
CA LEU A 182 -0.52 15.00 8.89
C LEU A 182 0.27 13.68 8.85
N GLY A 183 0.37 12.98 9.99
CA GLY A 183 1.14 11.74 10.16
C GLY A 183 0.33 10.46 9.90
N MET A 184 -0.24 10.31 8.70
CA MET A 184 -0.95 9.08 8.35
C MET A 184 0.01 7.97 7.90
N ASP A 185 0.08 6.94 8.73
CA ASP A 185 0.95 5.79 8.52
C ASP A 185 0.17 4.51 8.19
N SER A 186 -1.10 4.60 7.82
CA SER A 186 -1.91 3.45 7.40
C SER A 186 -2.96 3.91 6.41
N SER A 187 -3.08 3.25 5.25
CA SER A 187 -4.07 3.63 4.25
C SER A 187 -5.51 3.39 4.70
N ALA A 188 -5.73 2.43 5.62
CA ALA A 188 -7.06 2.22 6.20
C ALA A 188 -7.48 3.41 7.08
N LEU A 189 -6.56 3.89 7.94
CA LEU A 189 -6.78 5.10 8.74
C LEU A 189 -6.90 6.34 7.87
N TYR A 190 -6.09 6.44 6.82
CA TYR A 190 -6.16 7.55 5.87
C TYR A 190 -7.57 7.66 5.26
N LEU A 191 -8.09 6.56 4.72
CA LEU A 191 -9.44 6.53 4.16
C LEU A 191 -10.52 6.79 5.22
N TRP A 192 -10.36 6.24 6.42
CA TRP A 192 -11.31 6.46 7.50
C TRP A 192 -11.33 7.93 7.97
N ALA A 193 -10.16 8.54 8.14
CA ALA A 193 -10.03 9.94 8.48
C ALA A 193 -10.59 10.85 7.39
N MET A 194 -10.43 10.50 6.13
CA MET A 194 -10.93 11.31 5.02
C MET A 194 -12.44 11.17 4.79
N LEU A 195 -12.97 9.94 4.77
CA LEU A 195 -14.33 9.61 4.30
C LEU A 195 -15.20 8.93 5.35
N GLY A 196 -14.70 8.76 6.57
CA GLY A 196 -15.43 8.07 7.63
C GLY A 196 -15.67 6.60 7.29
N VAL A 197 -16.85 6.08 7.66
CA VAL A 197 -17.18 4.66 7.48
C VAL A 197 -17.15 4.25 6.00
N LEU A 198 -17.44 5.19 5.09
CA LEU A 198 -17.33 4.95 3.65
C LEU A 198 -15.88 4.60 3.24
N GLY A 199 -14.88 5.23 3.87
CA GLY A 199 -13.47 4.94 3.64
C GLY A 199 -13.10 3.50 4.02
N LEU A 200 -13.62 2.99 5.13
CA LEU A 200 -13.41 1.60 5.54
C LEU A 200 -14.05 0.62 4.55
N LEU A 201 -15.24 0.96 4.02
CA LEU A 201 -15.88 0.17 2.97
C LEU A 201 -15.06 0.16 1.68
N LEU A 202 -14.51 1.30 1.26
CA LEU A 202 -13.61 1.38 0.10
C LEU A 202 -12.36 0.53 0.29
N TYR A 203 -11.78 0.51 1.49
CA TYR A 203 -10.66 -0.36 1.80
C TYR A 203 -11.07 -1.86 1.71
N ALA A 204 -12.25 -2.22 2.23
CA ALA A 204 -12.78 -3.58 2.17
C ALA A 204 -13.09 -4.07 0.74
N LEU A 205 -13.35 -3.17 -0.22
CA LEU A 205 -13.53 -3.51 -1.64
C LEU A 205 -12.28 -4.14 -2.29
N GLN A 206 -11.12 -4.12 -1.62
CA GLN A 206 -9.97 -4.91 -2.02
C GLN A 206 -10.26 -6.42 -2.01
N ILE A 207 -11.14 -6.93 -1.15
CA ILE A 207 -11.49 -8.35 -1.10
C ILE A 207 -12.10 -8.83 -2.43
N PRO A 208 -13.22 -8.26 -2.91
CA PRO A 208 -13.79 -8.68 -4.19
C PRO A 208 -12.85 -8.39 -5.37
N LEU A 209 -11.99 -7.36 -5.31
CA LEU A 209 -10.96 -7.11 -6.31
C LEU A 209 -9.96 -8.28 -6.39
N LEU A 210 -9.38 -8.66 -5.25
CA LEU A 210 -8.41 -9.75 -5.15
C LEU A 210 -9.03 -11.09 -5.57
N PHE A 211 -10.28 -11.35 -5.19
CA PHE A 211 -10.97 -12.59 -5.58
C PHE A 211 -11.11 -12.72 -7.10
N ARG A 212 -11.46 -11.64 -7.78
CA ARG A 212 -11.53 -11.65 -9.25
C ARG A 212 -10.17 -11.83 -9.90
N LEU A 213 -9.13 -11.23 -9.33
CA LEU A 213 -7.75 -11.40 -9.81
C LEU A 213 -7.21 -12.82 -9.56
N ILE A 214 -7.69 -13.51 -8.51
CA ILE A 214 -7.38 -14.93 -8.27
C ILE A 214 -8.01 -15.83 -9.34
N ASP A 215 -9.22 -15.50 -9.77
CA ASP A 215 -9.95 -16.30 -10.75
C ASP A 215 -9.42 -16.09 -12.19
N ASP A 216 -8.83 -14.93 -12.47
CA ASP A 216 -8.20 -14.61 -13.74
C ASP A 216 -6.89 -15.40 -13.97
N GLN A 217 -6.93 -16.33 -14.93
CA GLN A 217 -5.78 -17.18 -15.29
C GLN A 217 -4.80 -16.53 -16.28
N THR A 218 -5.04 -15.28 -16.70
CA THR A 218 -4.12 -14.57 -17.59
C THR A 218 -2.82 -14.18 -16.87
N ARG A 219 -1.75 -13.96 -17.64
CA ARG A 219 -0.48 -13.46 -17.06
C ARG A 219 -0.65 -12.08 -16.41
N VAL A 220 -1.50 -11.24 -16.98
CA VAL A 220 -1.82 -9.91 -16.47
C VAL A 220 -2.58 -10.01 -15.15
N GLY A 221 -3.61 -10.86 -15.07
CA GLY A 221 -4.34 -11.12 -13.82
C GLY A 221 -3.43 -11.57 -12.67
N HIS A 222 -2.50 -12.49 -12.94
CA HIS A 222 -1.53 -12.93 -11.91
C HIS A 222 -0.58 -11.82 -11.44
N MET A 223 -0.11 -10.97 -12.36
CA MET A 223 0.74 -9.84 -12.03
C MET A 223 -0.02 -8.82 -11.19
N LEU A 224 -1.24 -8.46 -11.60
CA LEU A 224 -2.09 -7.52 -10.88
C LEU A 224 -2.48 -8.07 -9.50
N LEU A 225 -2.76 -9.38 -9.38
CA LEU A 225 -2.98 -10.04 -8.09
C LEU A 225 -1.78 -9.84 -7.15
N ALA A 226 -0.57 -10.12 -7.64
CA ALA A 226 0.65 -9.99 -6.84
C ALA A 226 0.87 -8.55 -6.39
N ILE A 227 0.73 -7.60 -7.30
CA ILE A 227 0.93 -6.18 -7.00
C ILE A 227 -0.16 -5.67 -6.03
N SER A 228 -1.44 -5.99 -6.26
CA SER A 228 -2.53 -5.60 -5.36
C SER A 228 -2.41 -6.23 -3.97
N PHE A 229 -1.95 -7.48 -3.88
CA PHE A 229 -1.70 -8.12 -2.59
C PHE A 229 -0.52 -7.48 -1.85
N CYS A 230 0.57 -7.21 -2.55
CA CYS A 230 1.73 -6.50 -2.01
C CYS A 230 1.34 -5.08 -1.55
N TRP A 231 0.55 -4.36 -2.35
CA TRP A 231 -0.03 -3.06 -2.01
C TRP A 231 -0.82 -3.13 -0.71
N CYS A 232 -1.70 -4.13 -0.57
CA CYS A 232 -2.50 -4.32 0.64
C CYS A 232 -1.62 -4.52 1.89
N LEU A 233 -0.59 -5.37 1.81
CA LEU A 233 0.31 -5.61 2.95
C LEU A 233 1.11 -4.36 3.35
N ILE A 234 1.62 -3.60 2.38
CA ILE A 234 2.35 -2.37 2.68
C ILE A 234 1.41 -1.31 3.27
N SER A 235 0.15 -1.29 2.82
CA SER A 235 -0.89 -0.33 3.25
C SER A 235 -1.23 -0.41 4.75
N TRP A 236 -0.88 -1.51 5.43
CA TRP A 236 -1.12 -1.67 6.86
C TRP A 236 -0.40 -0.62 7.69
N THR A 237 0.85 -0.33 7.32
CA THR A 237 1.76 0.53 8.10
C THR A 237 2.44 1.61 7.28
N THR A 238 1.93 1.86 6.07
CA THR A 238 2.33 2.99 5.25
C THR A 238 1.10 3.50 4.52
N ASP A 239 0.97 4.82 4.41
CA ASP A 239 -0.02 5.38 3.51
C ASP A 239 0.42 5.26 2.04
N MET A 240 -0.22 4.35 1.31
CA MET A 240 -0.01 4.14 -0.12
C MET A 240 -0.63 5.22 -1.01
N PHE A 241 -1.61 6.00 -0.53
CA PHE A 241 -2.25 7.02 -1.35
C PHE A 241 -1.33 8.20 -1.68
N GLU A 242 -0.32 8.45 -0.86
CA GLU A 242 0.74 9.42 -1.13
C GLU A 242 1.80 8.89 -2.11
N VAL A 243 1.76 7.60 -2.46
CA VAL A 243 2.70 6.96 -3.39
C VAL A 243 2.04 6.83 -4.77
N ALA A 244 2.19 7.85 -5.61
CA ALA A 244 1.56 7.91 -6.93
C ALA A 244 1.82 6.67 -7.82
N ALA A 245 3.04 6.13 -7.80
CA ALA A 245 3.38 4.91 -8.54
C ALA A 245 2.57 3.70 -8.07
N ALA A 246 2.28 3.61 -6.76
CA ALA A 246 1.47 2.54 -6.20
C ALA A 246 -0.01 2.67 -6.62
N ASN A 247 -0.52 3.90 -6.63
CA ASN A 247 -1.88 4.21 -7.05
C ASN A 247 -2.15 3.90 -8.54
N LEU A 248 -1.13 4.03 -9.40
CA LEU A 248 -1.24 3.62 -10.79
C LEU A 248 -1.58 2.12 -10.92
N PHE A 249 -0.87 1.26 -10.19
CA PHE A 249 -1.08 -0.18 -10.30
C PHE A 249 -2.41 -0.65 -9.73
N ILE A 250 -2.88 -0.06 -8.61
CA ILE A 250 -4.21 -0.39 -8.10
C ILE A 250 -5.31 0.12 -9.06
N GLY A 251 -5.12 1.28 -9.69
CA GLY A 251 -6.00 1.78 -10.75
C GLY A 251 -6.05 0.84 -11.96
N LEU A 252 -4.90 0.32 -12.40
CA LEU A 252 -4.83 -0.70 -13.46
C LEU A 252 -5.53 -2.00 -13.05
N ALA A 253 -5.36 -2.44 -11.79
CA ALA A 253 -6.03 -3.64 -11.28
C ALA A 253 -7.55 -3.49 -11.28
N ILE A 254 -8.05 -2.36 -10.78
CA ILE A 254 -9.48 -2.03 -10.79
C ILE A 254 -9.99 -1.93 -12.23
N GLY A 255 -9.29 -1.20 -13.10
CA GLY A 255 -9.65 -1.03 -14.50
C GLY A 255 -9.72 -2.35 -15.26
N HIS A 256 -8.73 -3.23 -15.08
CA HIS A 256 -8.69 -4.57 -15.67
C HIS A 256 -9.89 -5.43 -15.25
N VAL A 257 -10.21 -5.42 -13.96
CA VAL A 257 -11.34 -6.17 -13.40
C VAL A 257 -12.71 -5.61 -13.83
N ILE A 258 -12.81 -4.30 -14.05
CA ILE A 258 -14.03 -3.66 -14.54
C ILE A 258 -14.19 -3.92 -16.05
N ALA A 259 -13.14 -3.72 -16.85
CA ALA A 259 -13.18 -3.94 -18.30
C ALA A 259 -13.47 -5.39 -18.67
N GLY A 260 -12.97 -6.36 -17.88
CA GLY A 260 -13.33 -7.77 -18.02
C GLY A 260 -14.81 -8.10 -17.78
N ARG A 261 -15.64 -7.13 -17.35
CA ARG A 261 -17.09 -7.29 -17.20
C ARG A 261 -17.87 -7.03 -18.48
N GLU A 262 -17.31 -6.41 -19.51
CA GLU A 262 -18.01 -6.23 -20.77
C GLU A 262 -18.13 -7.59 -21.47
N PRO A 263 -19.35 -8.19 -21.56
CA PRO A 263 -19.54 -9.32 -22.44
C PRO A 263 -19.29 -8.79 -23.85
N SER A 264 -18.54 -9.53 -24.66
CA SER A 264 -18.43 -9.30 -26.08
C SER A 264 -19.85 -9.15 -26.66
N ALA A 265 -20.30 -7.91 -26.87
CA ALA A 265 -21.61 -7.63 -27.39
C ALA A 265 -21.66 -8.18 -28.82
N SER A 266 -22.45 -9.24 -29.00
CA SER A 266 -23.05 -9.68 -30.25
C SER A 266 -22.13 -9.75 -31.48
N HIS A 267 -21.43 -10.87 -31.65
CA HIS A 267 -21.33 -11.49 -32.99
C HIS A 267 -22.27 -12.69 -33.03
N THR A 268 -23.54 -12.41 -33.31
CA THR A 268 -24.49 -13.41 -33.80
C THR A 268 -24.03 -13.88 -35.19
N PRO A 269 -23.67 -15.16 -35.39
CA PRO A 269 -23.49 -15.71 -36.72
C PRO A 269 -24.85 -16.22 -37.20
N GLY A 270 -25.43 -15.56 -38.20
CA GLY A 270 -26.71 -16.01 -38.75
C GLY A 270 -27.10 -15.23 -39.98
N LEU A 271 -26.72 -15.75 -41.15
CA LEU A 271 -27.65 -16.10 -42.22
C LEU A 271 -26.87 -16.86 -43.29
N THR A 272 -26.94 -18.18 -43.19
CA THR A 272 -26.60 -19.13 -44.25
C THR A 272 -27.44 -18.83 -45.49
N SER A 273 -26.73 -18.55 -46.58
CA SER A 273 -27.23 -18.62 -47.96
C SER A 273 -27.92 -19.96 -48.21
N THR A 274 -29.23 -19.95 -48.43
CA THR A 274 -29.92 -21.03 -49.13
C THR A 274 -30.07 -20.62 -50.59
N ALA A 275 -29.14 -21.10 -51.42
CA ALA A 275 -29.35 -21.19 -52.86
C ALA A 275 -30.19 -22.45 -53.16
N ARG A 276 -31.40 -22.25 -53.67
CA ARG A 276 -32.11 -23.15 -54.58
C ARG A 276 -32.90 -22.29 -55.55
#